data_AF-A0A7Y5GB77-F1
#
_entry.id   AF-A0A7Y5GB77-F1
#
_cell.length_a   1.000
_cell.length_b   1.000
_cell.length_c   1.000
_cell.angle_alpha   90.00
_cell.angle_beta   90.00
_cell.angle_gamma   90.00
#
_symmetry.space_group_name_H-M   'P 1'
#
loop_
_entity.id
_entity.type
_entity.pdbx_description
1 polymer ?
#
loop_
_entity_poly.entity_id
_entity_poly.type
_entity_poly.pdbx_seq_one_letter_code
_entity_poly.pdbx_strand_id
1 'polypeptide(L)' 'MIDAVIFDMDGVLIDSEPFWRIALRDTFARVGIDLTESLAAQTMGLRIDEVVAYWFKRFPWNGLTLKE' A
#
# COMPACT_ATOMS: atom_id res chain seq x y z
N MET A 1 -20.48 -13.57 -27.55
CA MET A 1 -21.24 -13.33 -26.30
C MET A 1 -20.22 -13.36 -25.17
N ILE A 2 -20.35 -12.53 -24.14
CA ILE A 2 -19.49 -12.62 -22.95
C ILE A 2 -20.28 -13.41 -21.90
N ASP A 3 -19.67 -14.49 -21.40
CA ASP A 3 -20.34 -15.42 -20.47
C ASP A 3 -20.05 -15.11 -19.00
N ALA A 4 -18.94 -14.40 -18.71
CA ALA A 4 -18.58 -13.99 -17.36
C ALA A 4 -17.68 -12.74 -17.34
N VAL A 5 -17.73 -12.00 -16.22
CA VAL A 5 -16.84 -10.88 -15.91
C VAL A 5 -16.39 -11.03 -14.45
N ILE A 6 -15.10 -10.84 -14.20
CA ILE A 6 -14.51 -10.85 -12.86
C ILE A 6 -14.09 -9.42 -12.54
N PHE A 7 -14.49 -8.94 -11.38
CA PHE A 7 -14.12 -7.62 -10.88
C PHE A 7 -13.09 -7.77 -9.76
N ASP A 8 -12.10 -6.90 -9.80
CA ASP A 8 -11.23 -6.68 -8.64
C ASP A 8 -12.02 -5.98 -7.52
N MET A 9 -11.53 -6.03 -6.29
CA MET A 9 -12.24 -5.47 -5.14
C MET A 9 -11.84 -4.03 -4.86
N ASP A 10 -10.57 -3.82 -4.52
CA ASP A 10 -10.03 -2.53 -4.09
C ASP A 10 -9.85 -1.59 -5.28
N GLY A 11 -10.32 -0.35 -5.14
CA GLY A 11 -10.31 0.65 -6.21
C GLY A 11 -11.27 0.35 -7.38
N VAL A 12 -11.98 -0.79 -7.36
CA VAL A 12 -12.94 -1.19 -8.42
C VAL A 12 -14.35 -1.35 -7.87
N LEU A 13 -14.59 -2.31 -6.96
CA LEU A 13 -15.89 -2.46 -6.29
C LEU A 13 -16.04 -1.49 -5.12
N ILE A 14 -14.93 -1.10 -4.50
CA ILE A 14 -14.88 -0.20 -3.35
C ILE A 14 -13.88 0.92 -3.63
N ASP A 15 -14.25 2.17 -3.35
CA ASP A 15 -13.32 3.31 -3.33
C ASP A 15 -12.44 3.26 -2.06
N SER A 16 -11.62 2.22 -1.95
CA SER A 16 -10.76 1.95 -0.80
C SER A 16 -9.40 2.66 -0.88
N GLU A 17 -9.00 3.14 -2.05
CA GLU A 17 -7.70 3.78 -2.29
C GLU A 17 -7.40 5.00 -1.38
N PRO A 18 -8.36 5.90 -1.10
CA PRO A 18 -8.11 6.99 -0.16
C PRO A 18 -7.77 6.48 1.26
N PHE A 19 -8.40 5.39 1.69
CA PHE A 19 -8.15 4.79 3.00
C PHE A 19 -6.81 4.07 3.05
N TRP A 20 -6.44 3.38 1.97
CA TRP A 20 -5.11 2.79 1.82
C TRP A 20 -4.02 3.84 1.96
N ARG A 21 -4.16 5.01 1.34
CA ARG A 21 -3.16 6.09 1.44
C ARG A 21 -3.01 6.65 2.85
N ILE A 22 -4.12 6.85 3.56
CA ILE A 22 -4.10 7.27 4.98
C ILE A 22 -3.40 6.21 5.82
N ALA A 23 -3.75 4.93 5.66
CA ALA A 23 -3.16 3.83 6.41
C ALA A 23 -1.65 3.70 6.14
N LEU A 24 -1.21 3.85 4.89
CA LEU A 24 0.20 3.84 4.53
C LEU A 24 0.94 4.99 5.21
N ARG A 25 0.47 6.23 5.05
CA ARG A 25 1.12 7.40 5.68
C ARG A 25 1.25 7.21 7.19
N ASP A 26 0.16 6.85 7.87
CA ASP A 26 0.13 6.76 9.33
C ASP A 26 0.99 5.59 9.84
N THR A 27 1.03 4.47 9.10
CA THR A 27 1.86 3.30 9.47
C THR A 27 3.35 3.57 9.24
N PHE A 28 3.71 4.11 8.09
CA PHE A 28 5.10 4.35 7.72
C PHE A 28 5.73 5.52 8.50
N ALA A 29 4.92 6.47 8.98
CA ALA A 29 5.39 7.50 9.92
C ALA A 29 5.99 6.90 11.20
N ARG A 30 5.52 5.71 11.64
CA ARG A 30 6.03 5.01 12.84
C ARG A 30 7.45 4.46 12.67
N VAL A 31 7.89 4.24 11.42
CA VAL A 31 9.26 3.85 11.07
C VAL A 31 10.09 5.02 10.53
N GLY A 32 9.59 6.26 10.70
CA GLY A 32 10.29 7.49 10.33
C GLY A 32 10.20 7.84 8.84
N ILE A 33 9.23 7.28 8.10
CA ILE A 33 9.02 7.57 6.68
C ILE A 33 7.75 8.41 6.52
N ASP A 34 7.91 9.60 5.94
CA ASP A 34 6.78 10.44 5.53
C ASP A 34 6.35 10.10 4.09
N LEU A 35 5.36 9.20 3.97
CA LEU A 35 4.76 8.87 2.68
C LEU A 35 3.68 9.90 2.32
N THR A 36 4.06 10.85 1.47
CA THR A 36 3.09 11.76 0.84
C THR A 36 2.08 10.98 -0.02
N GLU A 37 0.94 11.60 -0.32
CA GLU A 37 -0.09 11.02 -1.19
C GLU A 37 0.47 10.51 -2.54
N SER A 38 1.39 11.26 -3.15
CA SER A 38 2.01 10.89 -4.43
C SER A 38 2.97 9.72 -4.30
N LEU A 39 3.62 9.54 -3.15
CA LEU A 39 4.43 8.37 -2.87
C LEU A 39 3.54 7.16 -2.62
N ALA A 40 2.52 7.28 -1.77
CA ALA A 40 1.59 6.19 -1.46
C ALA A 40 0.91 5.61 -2.72
N ALA A 41 0.57 6.47 -3.70
CA ALA A 41 0.00 6.05 -4.97
C ALA A 41 0.94 5.15 -5.82
N GLN A 42 2.26 5.16 -5.60
CA GLN A 42 3.20 4.34 -6.37
C GLN A 42 3.07 2.84 -6.09
N THR A 43 2.44 2.48 -4.98
CA THR A 43 2.26 1.08 -4.56
C THR A 43 0.81 0.63 -4.63
N MET A 44 -0.05 1.38 -5.33
CA MET A 44 -1.44 1.01 -5.60
C MET A 44 -1.50 -0.34 -6.35
N GLY A 45 -2.38 -1.23 -5.92
CA GLY A 45 -2.55 -2.56 -6.49
C GLY A 45 -1.46 -3.59 -6.12
N LEU A 46 -0.44 -3.21 -5.35
CA LEU A 46 0.50 -4.16 -4.77
C LEU A 46 -0.09 -4.84 -3.54
N ARG A 47 0.32 -6.08 -3.27
CA ARG A 47 -0.02 -6.73 -2.00
C ARG A 47 0.72 -6.04 -0.84
N ILE A 48 0.13 -6.06 0.34
CA ILE A 48 0.63 -5.33 1.52
C ILE A 48 2.09 -5.70 1.86
N ASP A 49 2.44 -6.97 1.76
CA ASP A 49 3.81 -7.46 1.98
C ASP A 49 4.80 -6.89 0.95
N GLU A 50 4.38 -6.77 -0.31
CA GLU A 50 5.15 -6.13 -1.37
C GLU A 50 5.31 -4.63 -1.14
N VAL A 51 4.27 -3.95 -0.64
CA VAL A 51 4.34 -2.52 -0.26
C VAL A 51 5.39 -2.30 0.82
N VAL A 52 5.37 -3.12 1.88
CA VAL A 52 6.34 -3.06 2.97
C VAL A 52 7.76 -3.31 2.47
N ALA A 53 7.96 -4.34 1.65
CA ALA A 53 9.25 -4.62 1.04
C ALA A 53 9.72 -3.50 0.09
N TYR A 54 8.81 -2.92 -0.70
CA TYR A 54 9.08 -1.84 -1.65
C TYR A 54 9.62 -0.60 -0.96
N TRP A 55 9.02 -0.21 0.17
CA TRP A 55 9.44 0.96 0.94
C TRP A 55 10.67 0.68 1.79
N PHE A 56 10.80 -0.50 2.39
CA PHE A 56 12.02 -0.86 3.13
C PHE A 56 13.28 -0.81 2.25
N LYS A 57 13.17 -1.28 1.00
CA LYS A 57 14.29 -1.23 0.05
C LYS A 57 14.74 0.21 -0.25
N ARG A 58 13.84 1.20 -0.18
CA ARG A 58 14.11 2.61 -0.50
C ARG A 58 14.51 3.42 0.73
N PHE A 59 13.85 3.14 1.84
CA PHE A 59 14.05 3.80 3.11
C PHE A 59 14.19 2.72 4.18
N PRO A 60 15.39 2.11 4.32
CA PRO A 60 15.60 1.10 5.36
C PRO A 60 15.36 1.70 6.75
N TRP A 61 14.62 0.99 7.59
CA TRP A 61 14.43 1.34 9.00
C TRP A 61 15.00 0.26 9.92
N ASN A 62 15.09 0.58 11.21
CA ASN A 62 15.55 -0.36 12.25
C ASN A 62 14.44 -0.59 13.29
N GLY A 63 14.51 -1.72 14.00
CA GLY A 63 13.64 -2.05 15.13
C GLY A 63 12.42 -2.89 14.75
N LEU A 64 11.60 -2.46 13.78
CA LEU A 64 10.44 -3.23 13.33
C LEU A 64 10.80 -4.17 12.17
N THR A 65 10.34 -5.42 12.27
CA THR A 65 10.53 -6.45 11.24
C THR A 65 9.55 -6.27 10.07
N LEU A 66 9.91 -6.80 8.90
CA LEU A 66 9.04 -6.80 7.71
C LEU A 66 7.93 -7.86 7.76
N LYS A 67 8.00 -8.75 8.74
CA LYS A 67 7.02 -9.79 9.01
C LYS A 67 6.49 -9.56 10.42
N GLU A 68 5.19 -9.81 10.59
CA GLU A 68 4.56 -9.92 11.92
C GLU A 68 5.16 -11.07 12.73
#